data_AF-A0A4D6QM72-F1
#
_entry.id   AF-A0A4D6QM72-F1
#
_cell.length_a   1.000
_cell.length_b   1.000
_cell.length_c   1.000
_cell.angle_alpha   90.00
_cell.angle_beta   90.00
_cell.angle_gamma   90.00
#
_symmetry.space_group_name_H-M   'P 1'
#
loop_
_entity.id
_entity.type
_entity.pdbx_description
1 polymer ?
#
loop_
_entity_poly.entity_id
_entity_poly.type
_entity_poly.pdbx_seq_one_letter_code
_entity_poly.pdbx_strand_id
1 'polypeptide(L)' 'NHQLTESGGKLRATTRTAPGYALYALRDATPAKPGMLRDQNAVGSIEVEIWDLPVAGFGAFVSEIPA' A
#
# COMPACT_ATOMS: atom_id res chain seq x y z
N ASN A 1 4.48 -1.60 9.74
CA ASN A 1 5.00 -2.30 8.55
C ASN A 1 5.84 -3.54 8.90
N HIS A 2 5.40 -4.38 9.86
CA HIS A 2 6.21 -5.52 10.32
C HIS A 2 6.37 -6.59 9.22
N GLN A 3 5.28 -6.94 8.51
CA GLN A 3 5.30 -7.90 7.39
C GLN A 3 6.30 -7.51 6.29
N LEU A 4 6.43 -6.21 6.00
CA LEU A 4 7.42 -5.68 5.06
C LEU A 4 8.84 -5.82 5.61
N THR A 5 9.08 -5.43 6.87
CA THR A 5 10.42 -5.50 7.48
C THR A 5 10.90 -6.94 7.70
N GLU A 6 10.01 -7.86 8.06
CA GLU A 6 10.28 -9.30 8.21
C GLU A 6 10.62 -9.95 6.86
N SER A 7 10.02 -9.44 5.77
CA SER A 7 10.36 -9.81 4.39
C SER A 7 11.65 -9.14 3.86
N GLY A 8 12.43 -8.47 4.72
CA GLY A 8 13.66 -7.77 4.34
C GLY A 8 13.45 -6.41 3.68
N GLY A 9 12.24 -5.86 3.79
CA GLY A 9 11.85 -4.58 3.19
C GLY A 9 12.54 -3.39 3.82
N LYS A 10 12.91 -2.42 2.99
CA LYS A 10 13.49 -1.13 3.41
C LYS A 10 12.63 0.02 2.91
N LEU A 11 12.30 0.96 3.79
CA LEU A 11 11.60 2.18 3.41
C LEU A 11 12.54 3.01 2.52
N ARG A 12 12.10 3.28 1.29
CA ARG A 12 12.85 4.08 0.33
C ARG A 12 12.42 5.54 0.35
N ALA A 13 11.12 5.80 0.44
CA ALA A 13 10.58 7.15 0.47
C ALA A 13 9.15 7.19 1.03
N THR A 14 8.80 8.29 1.68
CA THR A 14 7.41 8.72 1.86
C THR A 14 7.13 9.82 0.84
N THR A 15 6.07 9.64 0.04
CA THR A 15 5.75 10.53 -1.07
C THR A 15 4.25 10.60 -1.30
N ARG A 16 3.80 11.18 -2.41
CA ARG A 16 2.39 11.35 -2.76
C ARG A 16 2.09 10.81 -4.15
N THR A 17 0.90 10.24 -4.32
CA THR A 17 0.40 9.88 -5.65
C THR A 17 0.24 11.11 -6.52
N ALA A 18 0.23 10.91 -7.85
CA ALA A 18 -0.36 11.90 -8.74
C ALA A 18 -1.87 12.08 -8.42
N PRO A 19 -2.50 13.16 -8.93
CA PRO A 19 -3.96 13.27 -8.94
C PRO A 19 -4.62 12.10 -9.69
N GLY A 20 -5.91 11.90 -9.45
CA GLY A 20 -6.67 10.83 -10.11
C GLY A 20 -6.74 9.51 -9.33
N TYR A 21 -6.56 9.56 -8.01
CA TYR A 21 -6.74 8.42 -7.11
C TYR A 21 -7.64 8.81 -5.94
N ALA A 22 -8.58 7.93 -5.60
CA ALA A 22 -9.45 8.05 -4.44
C ALA A 22 -9.12 6.97 -3.40
N LEU A 23 -9.12 7.35 -2.12
CA LEU A 23 -8.87 6.45 -1.00
C LEU A 23 -10.15 6.27 -0.18
N TYR A 24 -10.54 5.04 0.04
CA TYR A 24 -11.75 4.67 0.77
C TYR A 24 -11.42 3.82 1.98
N ALA A 25 -12.17 3.99 3.07
CA ALA A 25 -12.16 3.01 4.15
C ALA A 25 -13.04 1.82 3.75
N LEU A 26 -12.49 0.60 3.82
CA LEU A 26 -13.26 -0.60 3.54
C LEU A 26 -14.19 -0.89 4.73
N ARG A 27 -15.45 -1.22 4.43
CA ARG A 27 -16.41 -1.63 5.47
C ARG A 27 -16.00 -2.97 6.06
N ASP A 28 -16.21 -3.11 7.36
CA ASP A 28 -16.04 -4.37 8.11
C ASP A 28 -14.63 -5.00 8.05
N ALA A 29 -13.61 -4.23 7.69
CA ALA A 29 -12.22 -4.68 7.73
C ALA A 29 -11.63 -4.53 9.14
N THR A 30 -11.15 -5.64 9.72
CA THR A 30 -10.35 -5.64 10.96
C THR A 30 -8.96 -6.24 10.70
N PRO A 31 -7.86 -5.50 10.96
CA PRO A 31 -7.82 -4.07 11.28
C PRO A 31 -8.41 -3.21 10.15
N ALA A 32 -8.70 -1.94 10.40
CA ALA A 32 -9.23 -1.04 9.38
C ALA A 32 -8.28 -0.99 8.16
N LYS A 33 -8.80 -1.37 6.99
CA LYS A 33 -8.04 -1.39 5.73
C LYS A 33 -8.52 -0.30 4.79
N PRO A 34 -7.62 0.52 4.23
CA PRO A 34 -7.97 1.39 3.12
C PRO A 34 -7.99 0.62 1.80
N GLY A 35 -8.81 1.07 0.85
CA GLY A 35 -8.79 0.66 -0.55
C GLY A 35 -8.56 1.86 -1.45
N MET A 36 -7.64 1.74 -2.41
CA MET A 36 -7.34 2.81 -3.36
C MET A 36 -7.87 2.45 -4.75
N LEU A 37 -8.60 3.38 -5.36
CA LEU A 37 -9.13 3.25 -6.72
C LEU A 37 -8.54 4.37 -7.60
N ARG A 38 -8.21 4.05 -8.85
CA ARG A 38 -7.91 5.08 -9.85
C ARG A 38 -9.22 5.69 -10.34
N ASP A 39 -9.42 6.98 -10.07
CA ASP A 39 -10.59 7.76 -10.48
C ASP A 39 -10.10 9.11 -10.99
N GLN A 40 -10.27 9.36 -12.29
CA GLN A 40 -9.75 10.57 -12.95
C GLN A 40 -10.40 11.87 -12.42
N ASN A 41 -11.55 11.77 -11.77
CA ASN A 41 -12.23 12.91 -11.16
C ASN A 41 -11.78 13.18 -9.72
N ALA A 42 -11.02 12.26 -9.12
CA ALA A 42 -10.52 12.42 -7.76
C ALA A 42 -9.50 13.56 -7.67
N VAL A 43 -9.79 14.51 -6.79
CA VAL A 43 -8.95 15.68 -6.53
C VAL A 43 -7.96 15.42 -5.40
N GLY A 44 -6.80 16.06 -5.48
CA GLY A 44 -5.75 15.95 -4.47
C GLY A 44 -4.77 14.81 -4.73
N SER A 45 -4.06 14.42 -3.68
CA SER A 45 -2.96 13.45 -3.72
C SER A 45 -2.96 12.64 -2.43
N ILE A 46 -2.68 11.34 -2.51
CA ILE A 46 -2.68 10.43 -1.36
C ILE A 46 -1.24 10.21 -0.91
N GLU A 47 -0.97 10.30 0.39
CA GLU A 47 0.34 9.96 0.96
C GLU A 47 0.58 8.44 0.89
N VAL A 48 1.77 8.06 0.41
CA VAL A 48 2.18 6.66 0.22
C VAL A 48 3.62 6.47 0.65
N GLU A 49 3.96 5.23 0.99
CA GLU A 49 5.33 4.79 1.22
C GLU A 49 5.80 3.90 0.07
N ILE A 50 7.02 4.10 -0.39
CA ILE A 50 7.71 3.23 -1.36
C ILE A 50 8.69 2.37 -0.59
N TRP A 51 8.57 1.05 -0.75
CA TRP A 51 9.40 0.05 -0.09
C TRP A 51 10.18 -0.77 -1.12
N ASP A 52 11.48 -0.93 -0.91
CA ASP A 52 12.29 -1.88 -1.67
C ASP A 52 12.22 -3.25 -0.98
N LEU A 53 11.88 -4.29 -1.74
CA LEU A 53 11.85 -5.69 -1.27
C LEU A 53 12.82 -6.55 -2.08
N PRO A 54 13.60 -7.44 -1.44
CA PRO A 54 14.30 -8.51 -2.14
C PRO A 54 13.31 -9.39 -2.91
N VAL A 55 13.72 -9.93 -4.07
CA VAL A 55 12.86 -10.79 -4.90
C VAL A 55 12.30 -11.98 -4.10
N ALA A 56 13.10 -12.59 -3.23
CA ALA A 56 12.65 -13.66 -2.35
C ALA A 56 11.61 -13.21 -1.30
N GLY A 57 11.75 -11.98 -0.78
CA GLY A 57 10.82 -11.39 0.20
C GLY A 57 9.47 -10.99 -0.41
N PHE A 58 9.45 -10.64 -1.70
CA PHE A 58 8.22 -10.28 -2.40
C PHE A 58 7.19 -11.41 -2.41
N GLY A 59 7.62 -12.65 -2.71
CA GLY A 59 6.72 -13.81 -2.75
C GLY A 59 6.11 -14.12 -1.39
N ALA A 60 6.92 -14.09 -0.32
CA ALA A 60 6.45 -14.28 1.04
C ALA A 60 5.41 -13.22 1.42
N PHE A 61 5.73 -11.93 1.20
CA PHE A 61 4.85 -10.83 1.52
C PHE A 61 3.49 -10.90 0.80
N VAL A 62 3.48 -11.15 -0.52
CA VAL A 62 2.23 -11.20 -1.30
C VAL A 62 1.36 -12.38 -0.88
N SER A 63 1.95 -13.50 -0.46
CA SER A 63 1.19 -14.68 -0.01
C SER A 63 0.37 -14.45 1.27
N GLU A 64 0.74 -13.43 2.06
CA GLU A 64 0.01 -13.06 3.28
C GLU A 64 -1.14 -12.09 3.02
N ILE A 65 -1.28 -11.58 1.79
CA ILE A 65 -2.36 -10.65 1.43
C ILE A 65 -3.65 -11.47 1.19
N PRO A 66 -4.69 -11.30 2.02
CA PRO A 66 -5.96 -11.97 1.79
C PRO A 66 -6.66 -11.42 0.53
N ALA A 67 -7.36 -12.30 -0.18
CA ALA A 67 -8.16 -11.98 -1.37
C ALA A 67 -9.40 -11.13 -1.06
#